data_AF-A0AAE5MR62-F1
#
_entry.id   AF-A0AAE5MR62-F1
#
_cell.length_a   1.000
_cell.length_b   1.000
_cell.length_c   1.000
_cell.angle_alpha   90.00
_cell.angle_beta   90.00
_cell.angle_gamma   90.00
#
_symmetry.space_group_name_H-M   'P 1'
#
loop_
_entity.id
_entity.type
_entity.pdbx_description
1 polymer ?
#
loop_
_entity_poly.entity_id
_entity_poly.type
_entity_poly.pdbx_seq_one_letter_code
_entity_poly.pdbx_strand_id
1 'polypeptide(L)'
;MKGVSPTKNGYWKAKYGSQYLGTYKDKEQACNIVEEAINKFGPTTKSHFEDLTGKQFGNLKVIGLTGENKTRSLTYVVRNVYDGKVSVATSSRLRSGKTTGYFRWQKFPNKTFGITKIINHNKHKPDTVSYEAEIYFAGKKYYLGKFDSYEEARSKRKQAEKAILNQKFEQFINDLGGK
;
A
#
# COMPACT_ATOMS: atom_id res chain seq x y z
N MET A 1 18.13 0.88 -35.08
CA MET A 1 16.69 1.02 -34.81
C MET A 1 16.30 0.11 -33.65
N LYS A 2 15.51 0.59 -32.67
CA LYS A 2 15.03 -0.30 -31.59
C LYS A 2 14.10 -1.36 -32.19
N GLY A 3 14.29 -2.63 -31.85
CA GLY A 3 13.43 -3.73 -32.32
C GLY A 3 14.00 -4.60 -33.43
N VAL A 4 15.13 -4.25 -34.05
CA VAL A 4 15.81 -5.08 -35.05
C VAL A 4 17.15 -5.58 -34.50
N SER A 5 17.41 -6.89 -34.63
CA SER A 5 18.65 -7.51 -34.11
C SER A 5 19.15 -8.64 -35.02
N PRO A 6 20.47 -8.79 -35.24
CA PRO A 6 21.00 -9.88 -36.05
C PRO A 6 20.90 -11.22 -35.31
N THR A 7 20.77 -12.30 -36.07
CA THR A 7 20.80 -13.68 -35.57
C THR A 7 22.13 -14.35 -35.89
N LYS A 8 22.43 -15.47 -35.22
CA LYS A 8 23.65 -16.25 -35.49
C LYS A 8 23.71 -16.81 -36.92
N ASN A 9 22.56 -16.97 -37.59
CA ASN A 9 22.47 -17.58 -38.92
C ASN A 9 22.47 -16.55 -40.06
N GLY A 10 22.83 -15.28 -39.79
CA GLY A 10 22.86 -14.22 -40.80
C GLY A 10 21.50 -13.57 -41.13
N TYR A 11 20.40 -14.01 -40.50
CA TYR A 11 19.09 -13.38 -40.61
C TYR A 11 18.93 -12.22 -39.61
N TRP A 12 17.92 -11.38 -39.83
CA TRP A 12 17.53 -10.27 -38.98
C TRP A 12 16.19 -10.53 -38.32
N LYS A 13 16.16 -10.43 -36.99
CA LYS A 13 14.96 -10.59 -36.16
C LYS A 13 14.29 -9.23 -35.94
N ALA A 14 13.02 -9.12 -36.30
CA ALA A 14 12.17 -7.96 -36.03
C ALA A 14 11.26 -8.20 -34.82
N LYS A 15 11.14 -7.19 -33.96
CA LYS A 15 10.27 -7.17 -32.78
C LYS A 15 9.66 -5.79 -32.60
N TYR A 16 8.41 -5.76 -32.17
CA TYR A 16 7.71 -4.55 -31.74
C TYR A 16 7.20 -4.76 -30.30
N GLY A 17 7.78 -4.02 -29.34
CA GLY A 17 7.55 -4.26 -27.91
C GLY A 17 7.96 -5.69 -27.50
N SER A 18 7.01 -6.47 -26.97
CA SER A 18 7.19 -7.89 -26.66
C SER A 18 6.83 -8.82 -27.83
N GLN A 19 6.21 -8.32 -28.90
CA GLN A 19 5.73 -9.13 -30.03
C GLN A 19 6.87 -9.42 -31.01
N TYR A 20 6.94 -10.68 -31.45
CA TYR A 20 7.82 -11.11 -32.52
C TYR A 20 7.10 -10.95 -33.86
N LEU A 21 7.73 -10.24 -34.79
CA LEU A 21 7.15 -9.96 -36.11
C LEU A 21 7.66 -10.93 -37.19
N GLY A 22 8.87 -11.48 -36.99
CA GLY A 22 9.44 -12.45 -37.92
C GLY A 22 10.97 -12.38 -37.98
N THR A 23 11.53 -13.24 -38.85
CA THR A 23 12.94 -13.25 -39.24
C THR A 23 13.04 -13.04 -40.73
N TYR A 24 13.94 -12.16 -41.13
CA TYR A 24 14.10 -11.69 -42.50
C TYR A 24 15.54 -11.89 -42.95
N LYS A 25 15.75 -12.16 -44.23
CA LYS A 25 17.10 -12.33 -44.78
C LYS A 25 17.84 -11.00 -44.83
N ASP A 26 17.11 -9.93 -45.15
CA ASP A 26 17.65 -8.59 -45.27
C ASP A 26 17.24 -7.68 -44.09
N LYS A 27 18.14 -6.76 -43.73
CA LYS A 27 17.96 -5.83 -42.61
C LYS A 27 16.90 -4.79 -42.93
N GLU A 28 16.83 -4.32 -44.18
CA GLU A 28 15.88 -3.29 -44.61
C GLU A 28 14.45 -3.81 -44.52
N GLN A 29 14.22 -5.05 -44.99
CA GLN A 29 12.93 -5.73 -44.80
C GLN A 29 12.51 -5.80 -43.32
N ALA A 30 13.44 -6.15 -42.43
CA ALA A 30 13.14 -6.18 -40.99
C ALA A 30 12.82 -4.80 -40.41
N CYS A 31 13.47 -3.73 -40.89
CA CYS A 31 13.17 -2.35 -40.48
C CYS A 31 11.78 -1.92 -40.98
N ASN A 32 11.45 -2.16 -42.24
CA ASN A 32 10.17 -1.77 -42.84
C ASN A 32 8.99 -2.39 -42.09
N ILE A 33 9.10 -3.67 -41.72
CA ILE A 33 8.07 -4.35 -40.92
C ILE A 33 7.91 -3.74 -39.52
N VAL A 34 9.01 -3.30 -38.89
CA VAL A 34 8.95 -2.61 -37.60
C VAL A 34 8.31 -1.22 -37.75
N GLU A 35 8.60 -0.50 -38.83
CA GLU A 35 7.98 0.80 -39.14
C GLU A 35 6.48 0.66 -39.43
N GLU A 36 6.07 -0.32 -40.23
CA GLU A 36 4.65 -0.66 -40.46
C GLU A 36 3.92 -0.95 -39.14
N ALA A 37 4.56 -1.71 -38.23
CA ALA A 37 4.00 -1.96 -36.91
C ALA A 37 3.89 -0.68 -36.06
N ILE A 38 4.89 0.21 -36.10
CA ILE A 38 4.85 1.50 -35.41
C ILE A 38 3.75 2.41 -35.97
N ASN A 39 3.59 2.45 -37.30
CA ASN A 39 2.55 3.25 -37.94
C ASN A 39 1.15 2.70 -37.64
N LYS A 40 1.00 1.37 -37.59
CA LYS A 40 -0.27 0.70 -37.31
C LYS A 40 -0.70 0.78 -35.85
N PHE A 41 0.23 0.56 -34.91
CA PHE A 41 -0.08 0.43 -33.48
C PHE A 41 0.36 1.64 -32.65
N GLY A 42 1.01 2.63 -33.28
CA GLY A 42 1.63 3.78 -32.62
C GLY A 42 3.03 3.45 -32.09
N PRO A 43 3.76 4.45 -31.58
CA PRO A 43 4.99 4.19 -30.84
C PRO A 43 4.65 3.31 -29.63
N THR A 44 5.44 2.26 -29.38
CA THR A 44 5.36 1.55 -28.11
C THR A 44 5.55 2.58 -27.01
N THR A 45 4.47 2.92 -26.29
CA THR A 45 4.55 3.94 -25.26
C THR A 45 5.57 3.46 -24.26
N LYS A 46 6.67 4.23 -24.10
CA LYS A 46 7.48 4.13 -22.88
C LYS A 46 6.47 4.14 -21.75
N SER A 47 6.47 3.09 -20.92
CA SER A 47 5.56 2.95 -19.78
C SER A 47 5.34 4.33 -19.18
N HIS A 48 4.12 4.87 -19.25
CA HIS A 48 3.85 6.25 -18.89
C HIS A 48 4.35 6.44 -17.47
N PHE A 49 5.46 7.17 -17.35
CA PHE A 49 6.08 7.40 -16.07
C PHE A 49 5.20 8.39 -15.35
N GLU A 50 4.43 7.90 -14.39
CA GLU A 50 3.69 8.76 -13.50
C GLU A 50 4.57 9.02 -12.28
N ASP A 51 4.96 10.27 -12.08
CA ASP A 51 5.62 10.68 -10.86
C ASP A 51 4.63 10.56 -9.69
N LEU A 52 5.03 9.81 -8.67
CA LEU A 52 4.23 9.60 -7.47
C LEU A 52 4.58 10.60 -6.36
N THR A 53 5.54 11.50 -6.57
CA THR A 53 5.98 12.49 -5.60
C THR A 53 4.80 13.37 -5.12
N GLY A 54 4.68 13.54 -3.81
CA GLY A 54 3.58 14.28 -3.17
C GLY A 54 2.29 13.49 -2.97
N LYS A 55 2.08 12.36 -3.67
CA LYS A 55 0.90 11.52 -3.49
C LYS A 55 0.94 10.76 -2.16
N GLN A 56 -0.24 10.42 -1.65
CA GLN A 56 -0.42 9.64 -0.42
C GLN A 56 -1.01 8.26 -0.73
N PHE A 57 -0.41 7.22 -0.14
CA PHE A 57 -0.82 5.82 -0.26
C PHE A 57 -1.05 5.25 1.15
N GLY A 58 -2.30 5.23 1.59
CA GLY A 58 -2.64 4.91 2.98
C GLY A 58 -1.97 5.89 3.95
N ASN A 59 -1.09 5.37 4.81
CA ASN A 59 -0.39 6.17 5.82
C ASN A 59 0.98 6.68 5.32
N LEU A 60 1.34 6.45 4.06
CA LEU A 60 2.63 6.83 3.51
C LEU A 60 2.47 7.98 2.52
N LYS A 61 3.17 9.09 2.75
CA LYS A 61 3.31 10.21 1.82
C LYS A 61 4.63 10.09 1.07
N VAL A 62 4.59 10.17 -0.25
CA VAL A 62 5.78 10.08 -1.11
C VAL A 62 6.52 11.42 -1.07
N ILE A 63 7.79 11.39 -0.67
CA ILE A 63 8.64 12.59 -0.59
C ILE A 63 9.41 12.81 -1.90
N GLY A 64 9.91 11.74 -2.51
CA GLY A 64 10.69 11.83 -3.74
C GLY A 64 11.27 10.48 -4.17
N LEU A 65 12.00 10.47 -5.28
CA LEU A 65 12.68 9.30 -5.83
C LEU A 65 14.01 9.06 -5.10
N THR A 66 14.37 7.79 -4.88
CA THR A 66 15.66 7.44 -4.25
C THR A 66 16.84 7.49 -5.24
N GLY A 67 16.58 7.57 -6.55
CA GLY A 67 17.61 7.48 -7.59
C GLY A 67 18.11 6.04 -7.88
N GLU A 68 17.94 5.10 -6.94
CA GLU A 68 18.33 3.71 -7.12
C GLU A 68 17.25 2.85 -7.79
N ASN A 69 17.61 2.15 -8.88
CA ASN A 69 16.76 1.17 -9.56
C ASN A 69 17.24 -0.26 -9.26
N LYS A 70 16.84 -0.83 -8.11
CA LYS A 70 17.25 -2.20 -7.73
C LYS A 70 16.73 -3.28 -8.69
N THR A 71 15.55 -3.08 -9.29
CA THR A 71 14.84 -4.14 -10.07
C THR A 71 14.01 -3.58 -11.22
N ARG A 72 14.53 -2.57 -11.95
CA ARG A 72 13.79 -1.83 -13.01
C ARG A 72 12.48 -1.19 -12.52
N SER A 73 12.25 -1.18 -11.22
CA SER A 73 11.11 -0.56 -10.56
C SER A 73 11.61 0.62 -9.76
N LEU A 74 10.97 1.76 -9.97
CA LEU A 74 11.29 3.00 -9.27
C LEU A 74 11.08 2.81 -7.78
N THR A 75 12.10 3.19 -7.02
CA THR A 75 12.03 3.27 -5.57
C THR A 75 11.80 4.73 -5.17
N TYR A 76 10.96 4.91 -4.16
CA TYR A 76 10.58 6.19 -3.61
C TYR A 76 10.91 6.22 -2.12
N VAL A 77 11.38 7.37 -1.67
CA VAL A 77 11.44 7.73 -0.26
C VAL A 77 10.04 8.15 0.17
N VAL A 78 9.54 7.52 1.21
CA VAL A 78 8.20 7.75 1.75
C VAL A 78 8.28 8.04 3.23
N ARG A 79 7.39 8.92 3.72
CA ARG A 79 7.23 9.26 5.13
C ARG A 79 5.89 8.79 5.63
N ASN A 80 5.87 8.12 6.77
CA ASN A 80 4.64 7.79 7.46
C ASN A 80 4.02 9.05 8.07
N VAL A 81 2.74 9.29 7.79
CA VAL A 81 2.02 10.50 8.20
C VAL A 81 1.80 10.55 9.71
N TYR A 82 1.78 9.40 10.40
CA TYR A 82 1.51 9.34 11.84
C TYR A 82 2.76 9.48 12.70
N ASP A 83 3.80 8.68 12.45
CA ASP A 83 5.01 8.68 13.27
C ASP A 83 6.19 9.41 12.61
N GLY A 84 6.01 9.96 11.41
CA GLY A 84 7.05 10.70 10.70
C GLY A 84 8.21 9.83 10.18
N LYS A 85 8.18 8.51 10.38
CA LYS A 85 9.29 7.63 9.99
C LYS A 85 9.45 7.60 8.48
N VAL A 86 10.70 7.71 8.04
CA VAL A 86 11.08 7.66 6.63
C VAL A 86 11.50 6.24 6.27
N SER A 87 11.06 5.76 5.12
CA SER A 87 11.40 4.43 4.59
C SER A 87 11.45 4.46 3.06
N VAL A 88 11.83 3.34 2.44
CA VAL A 88 11.91 3.20 0.97
C VAL A 88 10.89 2.17 0.49
N ALA A 89 10.12 2.53 -0.55
CA ALA A 89 9.10 1.66 -1.12
C ALA A 89 9.15 1.69 -2.67
N THR A 90 8.81 0.57 -3.32
CA THR A 90 8.68 0.54 -4.78
C THR A 90 7.31 1.06 -5.22
N SER A 91 7.21 1.62 -6.43
CA SER A 91 5.93 2.09 -7.00
C SER A 91 4.82 1.03 -6.97
N SER A 92 5.17 -0.22 -7.33
CA SER A 92 4.25 -1.36 -7.31
C SER A 92 3.70 -1.66 -5.90
N ARG A 93 4.55 -1.49 -4.89
CA ARG A 93 4.22 -1.71 -3.47
C ARG A 93 3.33 -0.63 -2.89
N LEU A 94 3.53 0.62 -3.33
CA LEU A 94 2.67 1.76 -2.97
C LEU A 94 1.27 1.59 -3.58
N ARG A 95 1.20 1.29 -4.89
CA ARG A 95 -0.09 1.12 -5.59
C ARG A 95 -0.88 -0.10 -5.13
N SER A 96 -0.20 -1.21 -4.84
CA SER A 96 -0.87 -2.42 -4.35
C SER A 96 -1.31 -2.36 -2.89
N GLY A 97 -0.92 -1.30 -2.15
CA GLY A 97 -1.16 -1.21 -0.70
C GLY A 97 -0.40 -2.24 0.13
N LYS A 98 0.52 -3.02 -0.46
CA LYS A 98 1.31 -4.03 0.28
C LYS A 98 2.35 -3.42 1.21
N THR A 99 2.70 -2.16 0.98
CA THR A 99 3.56 -1.38 1.88
C THR A 99 2.68 -0.39 2.62
N THR A 100 1.95 -0.89 3.59
CA THR A 100 1.40 -0.04 4.63
C THR A 100 2.57 0.35 5.54
N GLY A 101 2.72 1.64 5.84
CA GLY A 101 3.72 2.14 6.80
C GLY A 101 3.62 1.53 8.21
N TYR A 102 2.58 0.72 8.45
CA TYR A 102 2.45 -0.19 9.54
C TYR A 102 2.21 -1.62 9.04
N PHE A 103 2.86 -2.57 9.69
CA PHE A 103 2.77 -4.04 9.61
C PHE A 103 1.57 -4.65 8.84
N ARG A 104 1.84 -5.78 8.18
CA ARG A 104 0.89 -6.80 7.72
C ARG A 104 -0.11 -7.24 8.83
N TRP A 105 -1.05 -6.38 9.22
CA TRP A 105 -2.18 -6.74 10.09
C TRP A 105 -3.29 -7.48 9.33
N GLN A 106 -3.13 -7.66 8.01
CA GLN A 106 -3.98 -8.53 7.20
C GLN A 106 -3.59 -10.01 7.40
N LYS A 107 -3.95 -10.59 8.54
CA LYS A 107 -4.25 -12.03 8.69
C LYS A 107 -5.08 -12.34 9.95
N PHE A 108 -5.94 -11.42 10.37
CA PHE A 108 -7.00 -11.75 11.34
C PHE A 108 -8.36 -11.51 10.70
N PRO A 109 -8.87 -12.48 9.91
CA PRO A 109 -10.13 -12.31 9.18
C PRO A 109 -11.35 -11.99 10.08
N ASN A 110 -11.27 -12.17 11.41
CA ASN A 110 -12.39 -11.93 12.34
C ASN A 110 -12.07 -11.03 13.55
N LYS A 111 -10.94 -10.28 13.59
CA LYS A 111 -10.70 -9.35 14.71
C LYS A 111 -11.41 -8.03 14.45
N THR A 112 -12.67 -7.93 14.85
CA THR A 112 -13.37 -6.64 14.97
C THR A 112 -12.52 -5.69 15.80
N PHE A 113 -12.16 -4.59 15.17
CA PHE A 113 -11.39 -3.48 15.71
C PHE A 113 -11.91 -3.07 17.10
N GLY A 114 -11.21 -3.53 18.14
CA GLY A 114 -11.14 -2.88 19.44
C GLY A 114 -12.41 -2.87 20.29
N ILE A 115 -13.44 -3.68 20.03
CA ILE A 115 -14.58 -3.80 20.95
C ILE A 115 -14.88 -5.27 21.18
N THR A 116 -14.72 -5.70 22.43
CA THR A 116 -14.97 -7.07 22.87
C THR A 116 -16.25 -7.10 23.68
N LYS A 117 -17.25 -7.87 23.23
CA LYS A 117 -18.43 -8.17 24.05
C LYS A 117 -18.03 -9.17 25.12
N ILE A 118 -18.24 -8.81 26.39
CA ILE A 118 -17.98 -9.63 27.56
C ILE A 118 -19.32 -9.98 28.19
N ILE A 119 -19.60 -11.28 28.31
CA ILE A 119 -20.77 -11.81 29.01
C ILE A 119 -20.28 -12.34 30.35
N ASN A 120 -20.74 -11.74 31.45
CA ASN A 120 -20.40 -12.21 32.79
C ASN A 120 -21.49 -13.18 33.25
N HIS A 121 -21.16 -14.47 33.30
CA HIS A 121 -22.04 -15.49 33.84
C HIS A 121 -21.92 -15.54 35.35
N ASN A 122 -23.02 -15.30 36.06
CA ASN A 122 -23.09 -15.41 37.51
C ASN A 122 -24.21 -16.38 37.88
N LYS A 123 -23.92 -17.38 38.72
CA LYS A 123 -24.89 -18.41 39.11
C LYS A 123 -26.12 -17.84 39.84
N HIS A 124 -25.99 -16.66 40.46
CA HIS A 124 -27.01 -16.05 41.32
C HIS A 124 -27.55 -14.70 40.78
N LYS A 125 -27.07 -14.24 39.62
CA LYS A 125 -27.50 -12.97 39.01
C LYS A 125 -27.75 -13.19 37.51
N PRO A 126 -28.66 -12.42 36.88
CA PRO A 126 -28.82 -12.48 35.44
C PRO A 126 -27.49 -12.16 34.74
N ASP A 127 -27.29 -12.77 33.58
CA ASP A 127 -26.12 -12.50 32.73
C ASP A 127 -26.04 -11.01 32.45
N THR A 128 -24.91 -10.40 32.81
CA THR A 128 -24.64 -9.00 32.50
C THR A 128 -23.75 -8.93 31.27
N VAL A 129 -24.20 -8.17 30.27
CA VAL A 129 -23.44 -7.90 29.06
C VAL A 129 -22.70 -6.59 29.23
N SER A 130 -21.41 -6.59 28.93
CA SER A 130 -20.56 -5.41 28.93
C SER A 130 -19.69 -5.41 27.68
N TYR A 131 -19.15 -4.25 27.32
CA TYR A 131 -18.36 -4.05 26.12
C TYR A 131 -17.05 -3.38 26.51
N GLU A 132 -15.94 -4.07 26.29
CA GLU A 132 -14.59 -3.53 26.50
C GLU A 132 -14.10 -2.89 25.21
N ALA A 133 -13.67 -1.63 25.27
CA ALA A 133 -13.07 -0.93 24.14
C ALA A 133 -11.55 -0.84 24.29
N GLU A 134 -10.85 -1.14 23.20
CA GLU A 134 -9.39 -1.14 23.11
C GLU A 134 -8.95 -0.54 21.77
N ILE A 135 -7.72 -0.03 21.72
CA ILE A 135 -7.12 0.43 20.47
C ILE A 135 -5.65 0.05 20.40
N TYR A 136 -5.16 -0.25 19.20
CA TYR A 136 -3.74 -0.47 18.95
C TYR A 136 -3.16 0.77 18.29
N PHE A 137 -2.13 1.34 18.91
CA PHE A 137 -1.43 2.51 18.38
C PHE A 137 0.09 2.35 18.61
N ALA A 138 0.88 2.65 17.58
CA ALA A 138 2.34 2.53 17.61
C ALA A 138 2.86 1.16 18.12
N GLY A 139 2.15 0.07 17.81
CA GLY A 139 2.50 -1.28 18.25
C GLY A 139 2.17 -1.61 19.71
N LYS A 140 1.55 -0.69 20.45
CA LYS A 140 1.06 -0.90 21.82
C LYS A 140 -0.48 -0.99 21.83
N LYS A 141 -1.02 -1.78 22.76
CA LYS A 141 -2.46 -1.88 23.03
C LYS A 141 -2.82 -0.92 24.16
N TYR A 142 -3.87 -0.14 23.98
CA TYR A 142 -4.41 0.80 24.97
C TYR A 142 -5.84 0.41 25.29
N TYR A 143 -6.13 0.30 26.59
CA TYR A 143 -7.47 0.06 27.10
C TYR A 143 -8.22 1.39 27.19
N LEU A 144 -9.42 1.45 26.61
CA LEU A 144 -10.24 2.68 26.57
C LEU A 144 -11.35 2.69 27.62
N GLY A 145 -11.66 1.53 28.21
CA GLY A 145 -12.70 1.38 29.22
C GLY A 145 -13.61 0.18 28.98
N LYS A 146 -14.48 -0.08 29.96
CA LYS A 146 -15.58 -1.03 29.92
C LYS A 146 -16.89 -0.26 29.99
N PHE A 147 -17.82 -0.60 29.12
CA PHE A 147 -19.09 0.12 28.94
C PHE A 147 -20.25 -0.87 28.97
N ASP A 148 -21.42 -0.41 29.40
CA ASP A 148 -22.62 -1.25 29.41
C ASP A 148 -23.28 -1.31 28.02
N SER A 149 -22.99 -0.32 27.16
CA SER A 149 -23.52 -0.22 25.80
C SER A 149 -22.42 -0.35 24.74
N TYR A 150 -22.75 -1.07 23.66
CA TYR A 150 -21.90 -1.17 22.48
C TYR A 150 -21.66 0.19 21.81
N GLU A 151 -22.68 1.05 21.79
CA GLU A 151 -22.59 2.35 21.14
C GLU A 151 -21.60 3.28 21.83
N GLU A 152 -21.56 3.21 23.16
CA GLU A 152 -20.62 3.99 23.98
C GLU A 152 -19.19 3.52 23.76
N ALA A 153 -18.94 2.20 23.84
CA ALA A 153 -17.65 1.59 23.50
C ALA A 153 -17.18 2.00 22.09
N ARG A 154 -18.10 2.01 21.12
CA ARG A 154 -17.82 2.43 19.74
C ARG A 154 -17.51 3.91 19.62
N SER A 155 -18.22 4.76 20.36
CA SER A 155 -17.97 6.19 20.39
C SER A 155 -16.58 6.49 20.93
N LYS A 156 -16.20 5.87 22.05
CA LYS A 156 -14.86 6.04 22.67
C LYS A 156 -13.74 5.57 21.75
N ARG A 157 -13.92 4.43 21.07
CA ARG A 157 -12.97 3.96 20.05
C ARG A 157 -12.79 4.96 18.91
N LYS A 158 -13.88 5.53 18.38
CA LYS A 158 -13.82 6.55 17.32
C LYS A 158 -13.14 7.85 17.80
N GLN A 159 -13.35 8.25 19.05
CA GLN A 159 -12.67 9.40 19.64
C GLN A 159 -11.16 9.14 19.72
N ALA A 160 -10.75 7.94 20.13
CA ALA A 160 -9.35 7.51 20.15
C ALA A 160 -8.71 7.54 18.75
N GLU A 161 -9.41 7.02 17.73
CA GLU A 161 -8.98 7.08 16.33
C GLU A 161 -8.77 8.54 15.85
N LYS A 162 -9.72 9.44 16.15
CA LYS A 162 -9.60 10.87 15.82
C LYS A 162 -8.43 11.53 16.56
N ALA A 163 -8.19 11.15 17.81
CA ALA A 163 -7.07 11.68 18.59
C ALA A 163 -5.72 11.25 17.99
N ILE A 164 -5.62 10.02 17.46
CA ILE A 164 -4.44 9.55 16.70
C ILE A 164 -4.23 10.41 15.45
N LEU A 165 -5.29 10.63 14.66
CA LEU A 165 -5.21 11.45 13.44
C LEU A 165 -4.75 12.88 13.74
N ASN A 166 -5.18 13.43 14.87
CA ASN A 166 -4.90 14.81 15.29
C ASN A 166 -3.61 14.96 16.12
N GLN A 167 -2.79 13.91 16.26
CA GLN A 167 -1.59 13.91 17.11
C GLN A 167 -1.86 14.27 18.58
N LYS A 168 -3.08 14.05 19.07
CA LYS A 168 -3.52 14.30 20.45
C LYS A 168 -3.82 13.02 21.23
N PHE A 169 -3.29 11.89 20.77
CA PHE A 169 -3.61 10.59 21.35
C PHE A 169 -3.13 10.44 22.79
N GLU A 170 -1.93 10.93 23.12
CA GLU A 170 -1.40 10.84 24.49
C GLU A 170 -2.25 11.64 25.50
N GLN A 171 -2.68 12.84 25.12
CA GLN A 171 -3.62 13.64 25.92
C GLN A 171 -4.92 12.87 26.16
N PHE A 172 -5.49 12.30 25.09
CA PHE A 172 -6.71 11.51 25.18
C PHE A 172 -6.60 10.31 26.12
N ILE A 173 -5.46 9.60 26.13
CA ILE A 173 -5.24 8.46 27.04
C ILE A 173 -5.07 8.93 28.49
N ASN A 174 -4.37 10.05 28.72
CA ASN A 174 -4.21 10.62 30.06
C ASN A 174 -5.56 11.06 30.65
N ASP A 175 -6.44 11.66 29.84
CA ASP A 175 -7.79 12.09 30.25
C ASP A 175 -8.69 10.91 30.65
N LEU A 176 -8.44 9.71 30.13
CA LEU A 176 -9.16 8.49 30.50
C LEU A 176 -8.70 7.91 31.85
N GLY A 177 -7.73 8.55 32.52
CA GLY A 177 -7.18 8.08 33.79
C GLY A 177 -6.15 6.96 33.61
N GLY A 178 -5.38 7.00 32.51
CA GLY A 178 -4.35 6.01 32.21
C GLY A 178 -3.40 5.78 33.39
N LYS A 179 -3.31 4.52 33.83
CA LYS A 179 -2.13 3.95 34.53
C LYS A 179 -1.30 3.16 33.53
#